data_AF-A0A9D1F1J5-F1
#
_entry.id   AF-A0A9D1F1J5-F1
#
_cell.length_a   1.000
_cell.length_b   1.000
_cell.length_c   1.000
_cell.angle_alpha   90.00
_cell.angle_beta   90.00
_cell.angle_gamma   90.00
#
_symmetry.space_group_name_H-M   'P 1'
#
loop_
_entity.id
_entity.type
_entity.pdbx_description
1 polymer ?
#
loop_
_entity_poly.entity_id
_entity_poly.type
_entity_poly.pdbx_seq_one_letter_code
_entity_poly.pdbx_strand_id
1 'polypeptide(L)'
;MWVETRKIDNPDSKSKKSLVTRYKFVERYKSPLTGKYHKVSVTYDKLNNRVRKDAAFQLEQKIKEAINSEQQIDTNITIRELADKFLKLYKEQVAYTTFYSATLGLRRFCKDFGKDTIANRITTKMLNQYLDERLYSKSKPLTNAGIQLVKKHISLLFKYGIKYGYVKSNPVEHVSINWRSEKQRKLERI
;
A
#
# COMPACT_ATOMS: atom_id res chain seq x y z
N MET A 1 14.83 -15.05 -21.39
CA MET A 1 14.72 -16.41 -20.80
C MET A 1 15.58 -17.45 -21.52
N TRP A 2 16.29 -18.33 -20.79
CA TRP A 2 16.95 -19.54 -21.31
C TRP A 2 16.52 -20.79 -20.49
N VAL A 3 16.77 -21.99 -21.00
CA VAL A 3 16.38 -23.26 -20.35
C VAL A 3 17.62 -24.09 -20.03
N GLU A 4 17.74 -24.52 -18.77
CA GLU A 4 18.72 -25.49 -18.31
C GLU A 4 18.05 -26.85 -18.15
N THR A 5 18.63 -27.91 -18.73
CA THR A 5 18.16 -29.28 -18.56
C THR A 5 19.00 -29.97 -17.50
N ARG A 6 18.35 -30.62 -16.52
CA ARG A 6 19.03 -31.42 -15.49
C ARG A 6 18.42 -32.80 -15.40
N LYS A 7 19.27 -33.82 -15.31
CA LYS A 7 18.85 -35.18 -14.95
C LYS A 7 18.98 -35.31 -13.44
N ILE A 8 17.90 -35.71 -12.77
CA ILE A 8 17.86 -35.93 -11.33
C ILE A 8 17.41 -37.37 -11.07
N ASP A 9 17.78 -37.92 -9.91
CA ASP A 9 17.26 -39.20 -9.48
C ASP A 9 15.74 -39.10 -9.24
N ASN A 10 15.01 -40.12 -9.68
CA ASN A 10 13.57 -40.19 -9.49
C ASN A 10 13.26 -40.47 -8.01
N PRO A 11 12.66 -39.53 -7.26
CA PRO A 11 12.34 -39.73 -5.85
C PRO A 11 11.26 -40.81 -5.63
N ASP A 12 10.43 -41.11 -6.63
CA ASP A 12 9.30 -42.06 -6.52
C ASP A 12 9.64 -43.49 -6.99
N SER A 13 10.89 -43.75 -7.40
CA SER A 13 11.30 -45.07 -7.87
C SER A 13 11.70 -46.01 -6.72
N LYS A 14 11.03 -47.17 -6.61
CA LYS A 14 11.42 -48.26 -5.70
C LYS A 14 12.64 -49.09 -6.17
N SER A 15 13.18 -48.83 -7.37
CA SER A 15 14.38 -49.51 -7.90
C SER A 15 15.51 -48.53 -8.24
N LYS A 16 16.77 -48.99 -8.10
CA LYS A 16 17.97 -48.19 -8.32
C LYS A 16 18.13 -47.85 -9.82
N LYS A 17 18.13 -46.55 -10.13
CA LYS A 17 18.49 -45.88 -11.41
C LYS A 17 17.39 -45.60 -12.44
N SER A 18 16.30 -44.91 -12.08
CA SER A 18 15.55 -44.13 -13.07
C SER A 18 15.90 -42.64 -12.95
N LEU A 19 16.46 -42.04 -13.99
CA LEU A 19 16.76 -40.61 -14.05
C LEU A 19 15.56 -39.86 -14.66
N VAL A 20 15.05 -38.85 -13.96
CA VAL A 20 14.01 -37.93 -14.47
C VAL A 20 14.67 -36.69 -15.03
N THR A 21 14.23 -36.26 -16.21
CA THR A 21 14.68 -35.01 -16.81
C THR A 21 13.80 -33.87 -16.33
N ARG A 22 14.41 -32.82 -15.76
CA ARG A 22 13.74 -31.57 -15.39
C ARG A 22 14.28 -30.40 -16.20
N TYR A 23 13.40 -29.46 -16.50
CA TYR A 23 13.66 -28.26 -17.28
C TYR A 23 13.52 -27.03 -16.38
N LYS A 24 14.62 -26.31 -16.19
CA LYS A 24 14.67 -25.09 -15.41
C LYS A 24 14.71 -23.89 -16.35
N PHE A 25 13.65 -23.10 -16.34
CA PHE A 25 13.57 -21.84 -17.07
C PHE A 25 14.16 -20.74 -16.21
N VAL A 26 15.07 -19.95 -16.78
CA VAL A 26 15.83 -18.92 -16.07
C VAL A 26 15.74 -17.60 -16.84
N GLU A 27 15.58 -16.51 -16.09
CA GLU A 27 15.60 -15.16 -16.63
C GLU A 27 16.40 -14.23 -15.71
N ARG A 28 17.01 -13.19 -16.31
CA ARG A 28 17.70 -12.13 -15.57
C ARG A 28 16.87 -10.89 -15.57
N TYR A 29 16.85 -10.20 -14.44
CA TYR A 29 16.36 -8.85 -14.33
C TYR A 29 17.46 -7.95 -13.76
N LYS A 30 17.42 -6.66 -14.10
CA LYS A 30 18.30 -5.67 -13.51
C LYS A 30 17.60 -5.11 -12.26
N SER A 31 18.23 -5.27 -11.11
CA SER A 31 17.74 -4.74 -9.84
C SER A 31 17.65 -3.21 -9.94
N PRO A 32 16.48 -2.58 -9.72
CA PRO A 32 16.35 -1.13 -9.65
C PRO A 32 17.13 -0.54 -8.46
N LEU A 33 17.29 -1.29 -7.37
CA LEU A 33 17.95 -0.82 -6.15
C LEU A 33 19.48 -0.84 -6.27
N THR A 34 20.03 -1.91 -6.82
CA THR A 34 21.49 -2.14 -6.84
C THR A 34 22.12 -1.96 -8.22
N GLY A 35 21.32 -1.89 -9.28
CA GLY A 35 21.78 -1.86 -10.68
C GLY A 35 22.39 -3.18 -11.16
N LYS A 36 22.50 -4.20 -10.30
CA LYS A 36 23.09 -5.51 -10.61
C LYS A 36 22.07 -6.44 -11.22
N TYR A 37 22.54 -7.44 -11.98
CA TYR A 37 21.68 -8.45 -12.57
C TYR A 37 21.45 -9.61 -11.60
N HIS A 38 20.18 -9.87 -11.28
CA HIS A 38 19.73 -11.03 -10.51
C HIS A 38 19.09 -12.07 -11.43
N LYS A 39 18.94 -13.31 -10.94
CA LYS A 39 18.35 -14.44 -11.68
C LYS A 39 17.10 -14.94 -10.96
N VAL A 40 16.02 -15.16 -11.71
CA VAL A 40 14.83 -15.90 -11.26
C VAL A 40 14.74 -17.22 -12.03
N SER A 41 14.12 -18.23 -11.42
CA SER A 41 13.90 -19.50 -12.11
C SER A 41 12.61 -20.21 -11.70
N VAL A 42 12.11 -21.04 -12.61
CA VAL A 42 10.99 -21.97 -12.43
C VAL A 42 11.35 -23.31 -13.06
N THR A 43 10.92 -24.41 -12.45
CA THR A 43 11.31 -25.77 -12.88
C THR A 43 10.06 -26.57 -13.22
N TYR A 44 10.09 -27.29 -14.33
CA TYR A 44 9.02 -28.16 -14.81
C TYR A 44 9.56 -29.53 -15.21
N ASP A 45 8.71 -30.56 -15.16
CA ASP A 45 9.08 -31.93 -15.56
C ASP A 45 8.99 -32.16 -17.09
N LYS A 46 8.30 -31.27 -17.81
CA LYS A 46 8.07 -31.40 -19.26
C LYS A 46 8.53 -30.15 -20.00
N LEU A 47 9.01 -30.32 -21.23
CA LEU A 47 9.34 -29.24 -22.15
C LEU A 47 8.36 -29.27 -23.32
N ASN A 48 7.33 -28.43 -23.27
CA ASN A 48 6.40 -28.23 -24.37
C ASN A 48 6.04 -26.74 -24.50
N ASN A 49 5.36 -26.36 -25.59
CA ASN A 49 5.04 -24.97 -25.86
C ASN A 49 4.09 -24.34 -24.82
N ARG A 50 3.19 -25.14 -24.22
CA ARG A 50 2.30 -24.67 -23.14
C ARG A 50 3.11 -24.34 -21.88
N VAL A 51 3.96 -25.26 -21.45
CA VAL A 51 4.87 -25.07 -20.30
C VAL A 51 5.82 -23.89 -20.52
N ARG A 52 6.32 -23.67 -21.75
CA ARG A 52 7.13 -22.48 -22.06
C ARG A 52 6.37 -21.18 -21.81
N LYS A 53 5.08 -21.11 -22.20
CA LYS A 53 4.23 -19.94 -21.95
C LYS A 53 3.96 -19.76 -20.45
N ASP A 54 3.60 -20.83 -19.75
CA ASP A 54 3.33 -20.80 -18.32
C ASP A 54 4.59 -20.41 -17.51
N ALA A 55 5.75 -20.94 -17.90
CA ALA A 55 7.04 -20.59 -17.31
C ALA A 55 7.39 -19.12 -17.54
N ALA A 56 7.19 -18.59 -18.75
CA ALA A 56 7.42 -17.17 -19.04
C ALA A 56 6.52 -16.27 -18.17
N PHE A 57 5.23 -16.60 -18.06
CA PHE A 57 4.29 -15.87 -17.22
C PHE A 57 4.69 -15.89 -15.73
N GLN A 58 5.05 -17.06 -15.19
CA GLN A 58 5.50 -17.16 -13.79
C GLN A 58 6.83 -16.44 -13.54
N LEU A 59 7.77 -16.48 -14.49
CA LEU A 59 9.01 -15.71 -14.37
C LEU A 59 8.74 -14.21 -14.36
N GLU A 60 7.83 -13.73 -15.21
CA GLU A 60 7.41 -12.33 -15.22
C GLU A 60 6.80 -11.90 -13.88
N GLN A 61 5.92 -12.73 -13.29
CA GLN A 61 5.36 -12.48 -11.96
C GLN A 61 6.46 -12.41 -10.89
N LYS A 62 7.38 -13.38 -10.84
CA LYS A 62 8.51 -13.39 -9.90
C LYS A 62 9.40 -12.16 -10.04
N ILE A 63 9.65 -11.70 -11.28
CA ILE A 63 10.44 -10.49 -11.54
C ILE A 63 9.70 -9.25 -11.04
N LYS A 64 8.40 -9.13 -11.32
CA LYS A 64 7.58 -8.01 -10.83
C LYS A 64 7.56 -7.96 -9.30
N GLU A 65 7.39 -9.09 -8.64
CA GLU A 65 7.42 -9.18 -7.18
C GLU A 65 8.79 -8.76 -6.62
N ALA A 66 9.88 -9.26 -7.20
CA ALA A 66 11.22 -8.90 -6.78
C ALA A 66 11.49 -7.39 -6.94
N ILE A 67 11.16 -6.82 -8.11
CA ILE A 67 11.29 -5.38 -8.39
C ILE A 67 10.44 -4.55 -7.42
N ASN A 68 9.18 -4.93 -7.20
CA ASN A 68 8.29 -4.21 -6.28
C ASN A 68 8.80 -4.24 -4.84
N SER A 69 9.35 -5.39 -4.40
CA SER A 69 9.92 -5.54 -3.06
C SER A 69 11.17 -4.66 -2.86
N GLU A 70 12.01 -4.57 -3.89
CA GLU A 70 13.22 -3.73 -3.89
C GLU A 70 12.88 -2.23 -3.91
N GLN A 71 11.80 -1.85 -4.59
CA GLN A 71 11.35 -0.45 -4.63
C GLN A 71 10.54 -0.04 -3.39
N GLN A 72 10.23 -0.97 -2.47
CA GLN A 72 9.43 -0.74 -1.25
C GLN A 72 8.06 -0.09 -1.51
N ILE A 73 7.57 -0.11 -2.76
CA ILE A 73 6.29 0.52 -3.10
C ILE A 73 5.16 -0.49 -2.91
N ASP A 74 4.77 -0.72 -1.67
CA ASP A 74 3.53 -1.43 -1.37
C ASP A 74 2.34 -0.50 -1.62
N THR A 75 1.97 -0.34 -2.89
CA THR A 75 0.88 0.54 -3.34
C THR A 75 -0.52 0.05 -2.93
N ASN A 76 -0.63 -1.17 -2.40
CA ASN A 76 -1.92 -1.80 -2.09
C ASN A 76 -2.29 -1.75 -0.60
N ILE A 77 -1.47 -1.09 0.23
CA ILE A 77 -1.76 -0.90 1.64
C ILE A 77 -3.11 -0.20 1.85
N THR A 78 -3.91 -0.76 2.75
CA THR A 78 -5.19 -0.15 3.14
C THR A 78 -4.96 1.06 4.05
N ILE A 79 -5.90 1.99 4.08
CA ILE A 79 -5.80 3.17 4.96
C ILE A 79 -5.73 2.75 6.42
N ARG A 80 -6.46 1.69 6.79
CA ARG A 80 -6.43 1.15 8.15
C ARG A 80 -5.04 0.65 8.53
N GLU A 81 -4.44 -0.19 7.70
CA GLU A 81 -3.09 -0.71 7.96
C GLU A 81 -2.06 0.42 8.00
N LEU A 82 -2.18 1.41 7.12
CA LEU A 82 -1.33 2.59 7.13
C LEU A 82 -1.47 3.37 8.44
N ALA A 83 -2.71 3.54 8.93
CA ALA A 83 -3.00 4.23 10.19
C ALA A 83 -2.46 3.46 11.40
N ASP A 84 -2.62 2.13 11.43
CA ASP A 84 -2.12 1.30 12.52
C ASP A 84 -0.58 1.32 12.58
N LYS A 85 0.10 1.23 11.43
CA LYS A 85 1.56 1.37 11.34
C LYS A 85 2.04 2.76 11.78
N PHE A 86 1.36 3.81 11.32
CA PHE A 86 1.66 5.19 11.73
C PHE A 86 1.49 5.38 13.24
N LEU A 87 0.34 4.98 13.79
CA LEU A 87 0.01 5.17 15.21
C LEU A 87 0.98 4.43 16.14
N LYS A 88 1.46 3.24 15.74
CA LYS A 88 2.45 2.48 16.50
C LYS A 88 3.75 3.27 16.72
N LEU A 89 4.22 3.98 15.69
CA LEU A 89 5.43 4.80 15.80
C LEU A 89 5.14 6.19 16.38
N TYR A 90 3.98 6.76 16.06
CA TYR A 90 3.59 8.08 16.53
C TYR A 90 3.40 8.13 18.05
N LYS A 91 2.96 7.02 18.66
CA LYS A 91 2.80 6.88 20.12
C LYS A 91 4.10 7.20 20.89
N GLU A 92 5.24 6.76 20.38
CA GLU A 92 6.54 6.95 21.02
C GLU A 92 7.13 8.37 20.77
N GLN A 93 6.57 9.12 19.81
CA GLN A 93 7.10 10.41 19.39
C GLN A 93 6.43 11.61 20.06
N VAL A 94 5.21 11.44 20.58
CA VAL A 94 4.41 12.57 21.08
C VAL A 94 3.78 12.29 22.44
N ALA A 95 3.40 13.36 23.14
CA ALA A 95 2.64 13.28 24.38
C ALA A 95 1.32 12.50 24.20
N TYR A 96 0.89 11.83 25.28
CA TYR A 96 -0.30 10.97 25.28
C TYR A 96 -1.56 11.68 24.76
N THR A 97 -1.80 12.94 25.15
CA THR A 97 -2.98 13.72 24.72
C THR A 97 -2.99 13.95 23.21
N THR A 98 -1.84 14.24 22.63
CA THR A 98 -1.64 14.41 21.18
C THR A 98 -1.85 13.08 20.45
N PHE A 99 -1.28 12.00 20.97
CA PHE A 99 -1.47 10.65 20.44
C PHE A 99 -2.95 10.23 20.47
N TYR A 100 -3.63 10.48 21.59
CA TYR A 100 -5.05 10.16 21.77
C TYR A 100 -5.92 10.93 20.76
N SER A 101 -5.66 12.22 20.59
CA SER A 101 -6.33 13.07 19.59
C SER A 101 -6.14 12.55 18.16
N ALA A 102 -4.91 12.21 17.78
CA ALA A 102 -4.60 11.64 16.47
C ALA A 102 -5.30 10.28 16.27
N THR A 103 -5.29 9.43 17.29
CA THR A 103 -5.94 8.11 17.25
C THR A 103 -7.43 8.22 17.01
N LEU A 104 -8.12 9.10 17.74
CA LEU A 104 -9.56 9.33 17.54
C LEU A 104 -9.88 9.87 16.15
N GLY A 105 -9.10 10.86 15.69
CA GLY A 105 -9.28 11.46 14.37
C GLY A 105 -9.08 10.46 13.24
N LEU A 106 -7.98 9.70 13.28
CA LEU A 106 -7.64 8.72 12.24
C LEU A 106 -8.56 7.50 12.25
N ARG A 107 -8.97 7.00 13.44
CA ARG A 107 -9.94 5.90 13.51
C ARG A 107 -11.28 6.28 12.91
N ARG A 108 -11.74 7.51 13.15
CA ARG A 108 -12.98 8.02 12.56
C ARG A 108 -12.84 8.15 11.04
N PHE A 109 -11.74 8.77 10.58
CA PHE A 109 -11.41 8.85 9.15
C PHE A 109 -11.40 7.48 8.46
N CYS A 110 -10.74 6.47 9.04
CA CYS A 110 -10.71 5.11 8.49
C CYS A 110 -12.10 4.45 8.48
N LYS A 111 -12.96 4.76 9.46
CA LYS A 111 -14.33 4.24 9.49
C LYS A 111 -15.18 4.86 8.39
N ASP A 112 -15.04 6.16 8.14
CA ASP A 112 -15.84 6.88 7.16
C ASP A 112 -15.45 6.55 5.71
N PHE A 113 -14.15 6.43 5.43
CA PHE A 113 -13.64 6.10 4.09
C PHE A 113 -13.72 4.61 3.72
N GLY A 114 -14.08 3.76 4.68
CA GLY A 114 -13.97 2.31 4.55
C GLY A 114 -12.56 1.82 4.89
N LYS A 115 -12.50 0.83 5.79
CA LYS A 115 -11.23 0.31 6.34
C LYS A 115 -10.34 -0.32 5.26
N ASP A 116 -10.97 -0.95 4.28
CA ASP A 116 -10.33 -1.74 3.23
C ASP A 116 -10.00 -0.91 1.97
N THR A 117 -10.27 0.40 2.02
CA THR A 117 -9.92 1.31 0.94
C THR A 117 -8.40 1.44 0.83
N ILE A 118 -7.87 1.37 -0.39
CA ILE A 118 -6.44 1.48 -0.66
C ILE A 118 -6.00 2.94 -0.51
N ALA A 119 -4.96 3.19 0.29
CA ALA A 119 -4.51 4.55 0.61
C ALA A 119 -4.11 5.36 -0.63
N ASN A 120 -3.47 4.71 -1.61
CA ASN A 120 -3.03 5.34 -2.85
C ASN A 120 -4.17 5.67 -3.84
N ARG A 121 -5.41 5.21 -3.57
CA ARG A 121 -6.60 5.56 -4.35
C ARG A 121 -7.36 6.77 -3.78
N ILE A 122 -6.97 7.26 -2.60
CA ILE A 122 -7.58 8.48 -2.05
C ILE A 122 -7.13 9.67 -2.87
N THR A 123 -8.10 10.41 -3.40
CA THR A 123 -7.86 11.64 -4.15
C THR A 123 -8.18 12.88 -3.30
N THR A 124 -7.59 14.01 -3.68
CA THR A 124 -7.87 15.32 -3.07
C THR A 124 -9.37 15.65 -3.09
N LYS A 125 -10.08 15.30 -4.18
CA LYS A 125 -11.53 15.50 -4.31
C LYS A 125 -12.31 14.79 -3.20
N MET A 126 -11.96 13.54 -2.91
CA MET A 126 -12.63 12.77 -1.85
C MET A 126 -12.37 13.39 -0.47
N LEU A 127 -11.15 13.89 -0.24
CA LEU A 127 -10.83 14.58 1.02
C LEU A 127 -11.57 15.91 1.16
N ASN A 128 -11.70 16.69 0.08
CA ASN A 128 -12.50 17.92 0.08
C ASN A 128 -13.95 17.61 0.45
N GLN A 129 -14.56 16.64 -0.23
CA GLN A 129 -15.93 16.21 0.06
C GLN A 129 -16.10 15.77 1.52
N TYR A 130 -15.18 14.94 2.02
CA TYR A 130 -15.21 14.49 3.41
C TYR A 130 -15.12 15.64 4.42
N LEU A 131 -14.21 16.60 4.19
CA LEU A 131 -14.03 17.73 5.11
C LEU A 131 -15.22 18.70 5.04
N ASP A 132 -15.80 18.91 3.86
CA ASP A 132 -17.02 19.71 3.68
C ASP A 132 -18.21 19.05 4.38
N GLU A 133 -18.41 17.73 4.20
CA GLU A 133 -19.44 16.97 4.92
C GLU A 133 -19.28 17.07 6.43
N ARG A 134 -18.04 17.04 6.94
CA ARG A 134 -17.75 17.18 8.37
C ARG A 134 -17.95 18.61 8.88
N LEU A 135 -17.75 19.61 8.04
CA LEU A 135 -17.89 21.03 8.38
C LEU A 135 -19.37 21.47 8.35
N TYR A 136 -20.13 21.01 7.36
CA TYR A 136 -21.52 21.41 7.09
C TYR A 136 -22.56 20.36 7.51
N SER A 137 -22.15 19.29 8.20
CA SER A 137 -23.07 18.25 8.68
C SER A 137 -24.23 18.83 9.50
N LYS A 138 -25.46 18.45 9.16
CA LYS A 138 -26.67 18.90 9.87
C LYS A 138 -26.78 18.35 11.30
N SER A 139 -26.18 17.20 11.59
CA SER A 139 -26.33 16.53 12.89
C SER A 139 -25.26 16.95 13.90
N LYS A 140 -23.98 16.94 13.49
CA LYS A 140 -22.83 17.29 14.35
C LYS A 140 -21.72 17.95 13.51
N PRO A 141 -21.88 19.23 13.13
CA PRO A 141 -20.85 19.96 12.40
C PRO A 141 -19.62 20.16 13.29
N LEU A 142 -18.43 19.91 12.74
CA LEU A 142 -17.19 20.23 13.42
C LEU A 142 -16.93 21.74 13.36
N THR A 143 -16.21 22.26 14.34
CA THR A 143 -15.69 23.62 14.29
C THR A 143 -14.56 23.73 13.26
N ASN A 144 -14.29 24.95 12.77
CA ASN A 144 -13.16 25.20 11.86
C ASN A 144 -11.84 24.64 12.43
N ALA A 145 -11.61 24.83 13.74
CA ALA A 145 -10.46 24.27 14.45
C ALA A 145 -10.44 22.72 14.45
N GLY A 146 -11.60 22.08 14.65
CA GLY A 146 -11.73 20.63 14.58
C GLY A 146 -11.39 20.07 13.19
N ILE A 147 -11.84 20.75 12.13
CA ILE A 147 -11.52 20.39 10.75
C ILE A 147 -10.02 20.56 10.45
N GLN A 148 -9.40 21.66 10.91
CA GLN A 148 -7.95 21.85 10.78
C GLN A 148 -7.17 20.72 11.48
N LEU A 149 -7.63 20.29 12.66
CA LEU A 149 -7.00 19.21 13.40
C LEU A 149 -7.12 17.87 12.66
N VAL A 150 -8.30 17.56 12.11
CA VAL A 150 -8.50 16.37 11.25
C VAL A 150 -7.61 16.44 10.02
N LYS A 151 -7.56 17.58 9.31
CA LYS A 151 -6.67 17.80 8.16
C LYS A 151 -5.20 17.55 8.54
N LYS A 152 -4.76 18.05 9.70
CA LYS A 152 -3.40 17.85 10.22
C LYS A 152 -3.09 16.36 10.44
N HIS A 153 -3.99 15.62 11.09
CA HIS A 153 -3.80 14.19 11.35
C HIS A 153 -3.72 13.38 10.06
N ILE A 154 -4.61 13.65 9.10
CA ILE A 154 -4.58 12.99 7.79
C ILE A 154 -3.29 13.35 7.04
N SER A 155 -2.84 14.61 7.09
CA SER A 155 -1.58 15.03 6.47
C SER A 155 -0.37 14.28 7.07
N LEU A 156 -0.33 14.11 8.39
CA LEU A 156 0.73 13.35 9.07
C LEU A 156 0.72 11.88 8.65
N LEU A 157 -0.46 11.27 8.56
CA LEU A 157 -0.63 9.89 8.09
C LEU A 157 -0.05 9.70 6.67
N PHE A 158 -0.39 10.58 5.74
CA PHE A 158 0.10 10.48 4.36
C PHE A 158 1.58 10.84 4.23
N LYS A 159 2.09 11.79 5.01
CA LYS A 159 3.54 12.06 5.10
C LYS A 159 4.31 10.83 5.59
N TYR A 160 3.77 10.12 6.58
CA TYR A 160 4.32 8.84 7.01
C TYR A 160 4.27 7.81 5.87
N GLY A 161 3.15 7.71 5.16
CA GLY A 161 3.02 6.83 3.99
C GLY A 161 4.07 7.09 2.92
N ILE A 162 4.35 8.36 2.61
CA ILE A 162 5.40 8.74 1.65
C ILE A 162 6.78 8.37 2.18
N LYS A 163 7.08 8.66 3.45
CA LYS A 163 8.38 8.39 4.08
C LYS A 163 8.80 6.93 3.98
N TYR A 164 7.84 6.00 4.08
CA TYR A 164 8.09 4.56 4.05
C TYR A 164 7.69 3.90 2.71
N GLY A 165 7.42 4.69 1.67
CA GLY A 165 7.13 4.16 0.32
C GLY A 165 5.73 3.57 0.13
N TYR A 166 4.85 3.65 1.12
CA TYR A 166 3.48 3.13 1.07
C TYR A 166 2.54 3.94 0.16
N VAL A 167 2.79 5.24 0.00
CA VAL A 167 1.94 6.13 -0.81
C VAL A 167 2.81 7.03 -1.68
N LYS A 168 2.36 7.32 -2.90
CA LYS A 168 3.13 8.12 -3.88
C LYS A 168 3.08 9.62 -3.62
N SER A 169 1.94 10.13 -3.12
CA SER A 169 1.73 11.56 -2.94
C SER A 169 0.80 11.84 -1.76
N ASN A 170 0.80 13.08 -1.28
CA ASN A 170 -0.04 13.52 -0.18
C ASN A 170 -1.29 14.21 -0.74
N PRO A 171 -2.46 13.55 -0.76
CA PRO A 171 -3.67 14.16 -1.30
C PRO A 171 -4.14 15.36 -0.46
N VAL A 172 -3.62 15.55 0.77
CA VAL A 172 -3.99 16.64 1.67
C VAL A 172 -3.37 17.99 1.27
N GLU A 173 -2.25 18.00 0.53
CA GLU A 173 -1.53 19.23 0.21
C GLU A 173 -2.36 20.18 -0.65
N HIS A 174 -3.18 19.64 -1.55
CA HIS A 174 -4.02 20.39 -2.46
C HIS A 174 -5.47 20.55 -1.97
N VAL A 175 -5.75 20.21 -0.71
CA VAL A 175 -7.10 20.34 -0.14
C VAL A 175 -7.44 21.80 0.12
N SER A 176 -8.43 22.30 -0.62
CA SER A 176 -9.08 23.61 -0.44
C SER A 176 -10.34 23.43 0.39
N ILE A 177 -10.44 24.16 1.50
CA ILE A 177 -11.62 24.13 2.38
C ILE A 177 -12.30 25.48 2.30
N ASN A 178 -13.59 25.47 1.96
CA ASN A 178 -14.43 26.66 2.06
C ASN A 178 -14.92 26.80 3.50
N TRP A 179 -14.21 27.60 4.29
CA TRP A 179 -14.49 27.76 5.72
C TRP A 179 -15.86 28.37 5.95
N ARG A 180 -16.59 27.79 6.90
CA ARG A 180 -17.88 28.33 7.34
C ARG A 180 -17.67 29.63 8.10
N SER A 181 -18.50 30.62 7.84
CA SER A 181 -18.47 31.89 8.57
C SER A 181 -18.82 31.68 10.05
N GLU A 182 -17.91 32.05 10.94
CA GLU A 182 -18.13 31.97 12.39
C GLU A 182 -19.30 32.85 12.86
N LYS A 183 -19.59 33.95 12.13
CA LYS A 183 -20.74 34.82 12.41
C LYS A 183 -22.06 34.09 12.18
N GLN A 184 -22.20 33.38 11.05
CA GLN A 184 -23.40 32.59 10.73
C GLN A 184 -23.61 31.45 11.75
N ARG A 185 -22.53 30.80 12.22
CA ARG A 185 -22.62 29.76 13.26
C ARG A 185 -23.17 30.28 14.60
N LYS A 186 -22.81 31.52 14.99
CA LYS A 186 -23.33 32.11 16.24
C LYS A 186 -24.81 32.46 16.11
N LEU A 187 -25.25 32.92 14.94
CA LEU A 187 -26.64 33.26 14.65
C LEU A 187 -27.57 32.03 14.66
N GLU A 188 -27.12 30.89 14.11
CA GLU A 188 -27.90 29.64 14.11
C GLU A 188 -28.00 28.93 15.47
N ARG A 189 -27.28 29.42 16.49
CA ARG A 189 -27.31 28.88 17.86
C ARG A 189 -28.23 29.67 18.80
N ILE A 190 -28.79 30.78 18.34
CA ILE A 190 -29.80 31.61 19.02
C ILE A 190 -31.17 31.11 18.57
#